data_AF-A0A0K3A7M9-F1
#
_entry.id   AF-A0A0K3A7M9-F1
#
_cell.length_a   1.000
_cell.length_b   1.000
_cell.length_c   1.000
_cell.angle_alpha   90.00
_cell.angle_beta   90.00
_cell.angle_gamma   90.00
#
_symmetry.space_group_name_H-M   'P 1'
#
loop_
_entity.id
_entity.type
_entity.pdbx_description
1 polymer ?
#
loop_
_entity_poly.entity_id
_entity_poly.type
_entity_poly.pdbx_seq_one_letter_code
_entity_poly.pdbx_strand_id
1 'polypeptide(L)'
;MKLKPSACVRGLAIGLACLAGLAPGAAFAAPAARQAAGCLPQWQAGWVRLPPNAAMPMAAGFGRLHNPCGQALAVVAVRSPAFAEVSLHQTTQVDGVSKMRELERLPLAAGADAVLQPGGLHLMLMQPAQPLREGASVPISFVLEDGREVRGVLKVSAGKP
;
A
#
# COMPACT_ATOMS: atom_id res chain seq x y z
N MET A 1 2.54 32.64 84.18
CA MET A 1 2.42 33.92 83.45
C MET A 1 1.64 33.68 82.17
N LYS A 2 0.47 34.34 82.02
CA LYS A 2 -0.10 34.98 80.81
C LYS A 2 -0.08 34.17 79.49
N LEU A 3 -1.16 33.89 78.74
CA LEU A 3 -2.52 34.44 78.61
C LEU A 3 -3.42 33.40 77.86
N LYS A 4 -4.73 33.42 78.18
CA LYS A 4 -5.92 32.86 77.45
C LYS A 4 -6.09 33.52 76.06
N PRO A 5 -6.96 33.08 75.10
CA PRO A 5 -8.33 32.60 75.36
C PRO A 5 -8.96 31.53 74.44
N SER A 6 -10.13 31.11 74.92
CA SER A 6 -11.17 30.26 74.34
C SER A 6 -11.81 30.81 73.05
N ALA A 7 -12.34 29.90 72.23
CA ALA A 7 -13.58 30.12 71.50
C ALA A 7 -14.31 28.79 71.24
N CYS A 8 -15.48 28.64 71.86
CA CYS A 8 -16.56 27.75 71.45
C CYS A 8 -17.16 28.24 70.13
N VAL A 9 -17.50 27.34 69.20
CA VAL A 9 -18.81 27.39 68.51
C VAL A 9 -19.24 25.95 68.22
N ARG A 10 -20.47 25.65 68.66
CA ARG A 10 -21.25 24.44 68.40
C ARG A 10 -21.83 24.49 66.99
N GLY A 11 -21.85 23.33 66.32
CA GLY A 11 -22.60 23.12 65.08
C GLY A 11 -23.07 21.68 64.96
N LEU A 12 -24.29 21.43 65.43
CA LEU A 12 -25.20 20.32 65.06
C LEU A 12 -25.34 20.34 63.51
N ALA A 13 -25.57 19.27 62.73
CA ALA A 13 -26.46 18.14 62.89
C ALA A 13 -26.40 17.26 61.61
N ILE A 14 -26.85 15.98 61.71
CA ILE A 14 -27.62 15.20 60.70
C ILE A 14 -26.91 14.98 59.33
N GLY A 15 -26.61 13.78 58.84
CA GLY A 15 -27.29 12.48 58.91
C GLY A 15 -27.28 11.85 57.50
N LEU A 16 -27.65 10.58 57.44
CA LEU A 16 -28.03 9.80 56.24
C LEU A 16 -26.93 9.04 55.47
N ALA A 17 -26.94 7.72 55.69
CA ALA A 17 -26.33 6.71 54.84
C ALA A 17 -27.11 6.53 53.52
N CYS A 18 -26.41 6.29 52.41
CA CYS A 18 -26.93 5.71 51.15
C CYS A 18 -25.72 5.08 50.42
N LEU A 19 -25.60 3.75 50.39
CA LEU A 19 -26.12 2.82 49.37
C LEU A 19 -25.29 2.80 48.07
N ALA A 20 -24.98 1.57 47.67
CA ALA A 20 -24.07 1.16 46.61
C ALA A 20 -24.40 1.73 45.22
N GLY A 21 -23.35 1.98 44.44
CA GLY A 21 -23.43 2.24 43.01
C GLY A 21 -22.34 1.46 42.26
N LEU A 22 -22.64 0.22 41.87
CA LEU A 22 -21.92 -0.46 40.79
C LEU A 22 -22.26 0.28 39.49
N ALA A 23 -21.28 0.94 38.88
CA ALA A 23 -21.42 1.48 37.53
C ALA A 23 -21.13 0.35 36.51
N PRO A 24 -22.09 -0.04 35.64
CA PRO A 24 -21.79 -0.91 34.51
C PRO A 24 -20.98 -0.11 33.49
N GLY A 25 -19.69 -0.47 33.34
CA GLY A 25 -18.84 0.02 32.27
C GLY A 25 -19.42 -0.38 30.92
N ALA A 26 -19.96 0.60 30.19
CA ALA A 26 -20.35 0.42 28.80
C ALA A 26 -19.08 0.15 27.98
N ALA A 27 -18.82 -1.13 27.69
CA ALA A 27 -17.83 -1.53 26.71
C ALA A 27 -18.29 -1.01 25.35
N PHE A 28 -17.74 0.13 24.93
CA PHE A 28 -17.77 0.56 23.53
C PHE A 28 -16.98 -0.48 22.73
N ALA A 29 -17.68 -1.47 22.18
CA ALA A 29 -17.15 -2.32 21.13
C ALA A 29 -16.88 -1.42 19.93
N ALA A 30 -15.61 -1.06 19.71
CA ALA A 30 -15.18 -0.43 18.48
C ALA A 30 -15.65 -1.31 17.31
N PRO A 31 -16.24 -0.73 16.25
CA PRO A 31 -16.59 -1.52 15.08
C PRO A 31 -15.29 -2.10 14.53
N ALA A 32 -15.13 -3.42 14.63
CA ALA A 32 -14.06 -4.11 13.93
C ALA A 32 -14.25 -3.78 12.46
N ALA A 33 -13.31 -3.03 11.88
CA ALA A 33 -13.27 -2.76 10.46
C ALA A 33 -13.41 -4.12 9.76
N ARG A 34 -14.54 -4.30 9.07
CA ARG A 34 -14.82 -5.53 8.35
C ARG A 34 -13.75 -5.61 7.27
N GLN A 35 -12.73 -6.43 7.51
CA GLN A 35 -11.70 -6.70 6.51
C GLN A 35 -12.45 -7.12 5.25
N ALA A 36 -12.33 -6.31 4.19
CA ALA A 36 -12.90 -6.63 2.89
C ALA A 36 -12.07 -7.78 2.31
N ALA A 37 -12.27 -8.99 2.85
CA ALA A 37 -11.48 -10.18 2.58
C ALA A 37 -11.58 -10.67 1.12
N GLY A 38 -12.33 -9.98 0.26
CA GLY A 38 -12.47 -10.31 -1.16
C GLY A 38 -12.00 -9.22 -2.14
N CYS A 39 -11.68 -8.00 -1.68
CA CYS A 39 -11.31 -6.94 -2.61
C CYS A 39 -9.80 -6.94 -2.90
N LEU A 40 -9.43 -6.87 -4.18
CA LEU A 40 -8.07 -6.79 -4.69
C LEU A 40 -7.94 -5.66 -5.71
N PRO A 41 -6.74 -5.04 -5.82
CA PRO A 41 -6.43 -4.15 -6.93
C PRO A 41 -6.59 -4.85 -8.30
N GLN A 42 -6.83 -4.04 -9.32
CA GLN A 42 -7.07 -4.47 -10.69
C GLN A 42 -5.92 -4.00 -11.57
N TRP A 43 -5.25 -4.95 -12.24
CA TRP A 43 -4.23 -4.65 -13.23
C TRP A 43 -4.85 -4.44 -14.62
N GLN A 44 -4.48 -3.36 -15.30
CA GLN A 44 -5.10 -2.93 -16.54
C GLN A 44 -4.05 -2.43 -17.54
N ALA A 45 -4.35 -2.63 -18.84
CA ALA A 45 -3.55 -2.11 -19.96
C ALA A 45 -2.04 -2.39 -19.83
N GLY A 46 -1.69 -3.59 -19.37
CA GLY A 46 -0.31 -3.98 -19.14
C GLY A 46 0.45 -4.23 -20.43
N TRP A 47 1.65 -3.68 -20.56
CA TRP A 47 2.52 -3.93 -21.70
C TRP A 47 4.01 -3.88 -21.34
N VAL A 48 4.83 -4.55 -22.15
CA VAL A 48 6.29 -4.51 -22.06
C VAL A 48 6.80 -3.79 -23.30
N ARG A 49 7.64 -2.78 -23.12
CA ARG A 49 8.34 -2.14 -24.22
C ARG A 49 9.50 -3.01 -24.67
N LEU A 50 9.54 -3.38 -25.95
CA LEU A 50 10.70 -4.04 -26.53
C LEU A 50 11.95 -3.15 -26.38
N PRO A 51 13.09 -3.72 -25.93
CA PRO A 51 14.32 -2.95 -25.87
C PRO A 51 14.82 -2.63 -27.29
N PRO A 52 15.47 -1.47 -27.50
CA PRO A 52 16.06 -1.09 -28.79
C PRO A 52 17.04 -2.12 -29.38
N ASN A 53 17.67 -2.92 -28.51
CA ASN A 53 18.58 -3.99 -28.86
C ASN A 53 18.07 -5.28 -28.18
N ALA A 54 17.81 -6.31 -28.97
CA ALA A 54 17.32 -7.60 -28.48
C ALA A 54 18.31 -8.34 -27.58
N ALA A 55 19.60 -8.00 -27.62
CA ALA A 55 20.62 -8.55 -26.73
C ALA A 55 20.61 -7.91 -25.32
N MET A 56 19.86 -6.83 -25.10
CA MET A 56 19.76 -6.24 -23.76
C MET A 56 19.03 -7.21 -22.82
N PRO A 57 19.61 -7.53 -21.65
CA PRO A 57 19.01 -8.47 -20.71
C PRO A 57 17.94 -7.79 -19.84
N MET A 58 17.29 -6.73 -20.34
CA MET A 58 16.34 -5.94 -19.57
C MET A 58 15.27 -5.30 -20.45
N ALA A 59 14.08 -5.15 -19.90
CA ALA A 59 12.95 -4.45 -20.51
C ALA A 59 12.17 -3.66 -19.45
N ALA A 60 11.32 -2.74 -19.91
CA ALA A 60 10.45 -1.96 -19.04
C ALA A 60 8.98 -2.35 -19.25
N GLY A 61 8.28 -2.60 -18.14
CA GLY A 61 6.84 -2.88 -18.12
C GLY A 61 6.02 -1.69 -17.62
N PHE A 62 4.83 -1.53 -18.18
CA PHE A 62 3.93 -0.39 -17.95
C PHE A 62 2.48 -0.85 -17.87
N GLY A 63 1.60 0.00 -17.33
CA GLY A 63 0.17 -0.28 -17.17
C GLY A 63 -0.44 0.52 -16.03
N ARG A 64 -1.58 0.08 -15.53
CA ARG A 64 -2.27 0.73 -14.39
C ARG A 64 -2.68 -0.31 -13.36
N LEU A 65 -2.40 -0.02 -12.10
CA LEU A 65 -2.90 -0.78 -10.97
C LEU A 65 -3.91 0.09 -10.21
N HIS A 66 -5.19 -0.24 -10.36
CA HIS A 66 -6.29 0.46 -9.71
C HIS A 66 -6.67 -0.24 -8.41
N ASN A 67 -6.80 0.48 -7.29
CA ASN A 67 -7.32 -0.09 -6.04
C ASN A 67 -8.80 0.31 -5.86
N PRO A 68 -9.77 -0.53 -6.25
CA PRO A 68 -11.19 -0.23 -6.06
C PRO A 68 -11.65 -0.45 -4.61
N CYS A 69 -10.77 -0.90 -3.72
CA CYS A 69 -11.13 -1.27 -2.37
C CYS A 69 -11.33 -0.05 -1.47
N GLY A 70 -12.13 -0.23 -0.41
CA GLY A 70 -12.35 0.80 0.61
C GLY A 70 -11.19 0.98 1.58
N GLN A 71 -10.10 0.23 1.42
CA GLN A 71 -8.90 0.29 2.25
C GLN A 71 -7.65 0.55 1.41
N ALA A 72 -6.68 1.21 2.03
CA ALA A 72 -5.34 1.31 1.47
C ALA A 72 -4.65 -0.07 1.49
N LEU A 73 -3.84 -0.31 0.47
CA LEU A 73 -3.01 -1.50 0.30
C LEU A 73 -1.61 -1.04 -0.13
N ALA A 74 -0.65 -1.95 -0.16
CA ALA A 74 0.64 -1.70 -0.80
C ALA A 74 1.14 -2.93 -1.52
N VAL A 75 1.79 -2.72 -2.66
CA VAL A 75 2.60 -3.76 -3.33
C VAL A 75 4.00 -3.73 -2.72
N VAL A 76 4.51 -4.90 -2.34
CA VAL A 76 5.84 -5.07 -1.74
C VAL A 76 6.77 -5.94 -2.57
N ALA A 77 6.24 -6.64 -3.57
CA ALA A 77 7.06 -7.36 -4.54
C ALA A 77 6.30 -7.53 -5.86
N VAL A 78 7.05 -7.76 -6.93
CA VAL A 78 6.50 -8.14 -8.23
C VAL A 78 7.31 -9.33 -8.75
N ARG A 79 6.65 -10.27 -9.43
CA ARG A 79 7.34 -11.42 -10.02
C ARG A 79 6.68 -11.89 -11.31
N SER A 80 7.48 -12.52 -12.15
CA SER A 80 7.03 -13.18 -13.37
C SER A 80 7.86 -14.45 -13.59
N PRO A 81 7.25 -15.58 -14.00
CA PRO A 81 8.02 -16.74 -14.41
C PRO A 81 8.81 -16.53 -15.71
N ALA A 82 8.57 -15.43 -16.45
CA ALA A 82 9.26 -15.14 -17.70
C ALA A 82 10.57 -14.34 -17.53
N PHE A 83 10.87 -13.88 -16.32
CA PHE A 83 12.04 -13.05 -15.99
C PHE A 83 12.68 -13.56 -14.70
N ALA A 84 14.00 -13.47 -14.58
CA ALA A 84 14.67 -13.87 -13.34
C ALA A 84 14.35 -12.91 -12.19
N GLU A 85 14.14 -11.63 -12.50
CA GLU A 85 13.86 -10.59 -11.52
C GLU A 85 12.89 -9.54 -12.08
N VAL A 86 12.00 -9.07 -11.21
CA VAL A 86 11.10 -7.97 -11.50
C VAL A 86 11.03 -7.04 -10.30
N SER A 87 11.27 -5.75 -10.53
CA SER A 87 11.25 -4.73 -9.49
C SER A 87 10.42 -3.50 -9.92
N LEU A 88 9.91 -2.75 -8.94
CA LEU A 88 9.20 -1.50 -9.17
C LEU A 88 10.19 -0.35 -9.11
N HIS A 89 10.16 0.53 -10.11
CA HIS A 89 11.08 1.65 -10.20
C HIS A 89 10.32 2.95 -10.45
N GLN A 90 10.90 4.07 -10.02
CA GLN A 90 10.48 5.42 -10.38
C GLN A 90 11.59 6.13 -11.13
N THR A 91 11.26 6.68 -12.29
CA THR A 91 12.12 7.64 -12.97
C THR A 91 11.78 9.06 -12.51
N THR A 92 12.81 9.85 -12.25
CA THR A 92 12.72 11.28 -11.92
C THR A 92 13.73 12.06 -12.74
N GLN A 93 13.43 13.31 -13.05
CA GLN A 93 14.38 14.23 -13.67
C GLN A 93 14.99 15.10 -12.58
N VAL A 94 16.32 15.10 -12.48
CA VAL A 94 17.07 15.98 -11.57
C VAL A 94 18.12 16.69 -12.41
N ASP A 95 18.02 18.01 -12.51
CA ASP A 95 18.95 18.86 -13.30
C ASP A 95 19.09 18.41 -14.77
N GLY A 96 17.98 18.01 -15.39
CA GLY A 96 17.94 17.51 -16.77
C GLY A 96 18.41 16.06 -16.94
N VAL A 97 18.87 15.40 -15.86
CA VAL A 97 19.33 14.01 -15.88
C VAL A 97 18.24 13.07 -15.35
N SER A 98 17.96 12.01 -16.10
CA SER A 98 17.07 10.93 -15.66
C SER A 98 17.74 10.07 -14.60
N LYS A 99 17.10 9.99 -13.43
CA LYS A 99 17.49 9.08 -12.34
C LYS A 99 16.39 8.06 -12.13
N MET A 100 16.77 6.79 -12.12
CA MET A 100 15.88 5.67 -11.79
C MET A 100 16.19 5.20 -10.38
N ARG A 101 15.15 4.98 -9.58
CA ARG A 101 15.27 4.43 -8.23
C ARG A 101 14.27 3.29 -8.06
N GLU A 102 14.73 2.19 -7.50
CA GLU A 102 13.87 1.09 -7.08
C GLU A 102 12.95 1.50 -5.91
N LEU A 103 11.76 0.93 -5.87
CA LEU A 103 10.75 1.09 -4.82
C LEU A 103 10.45 -0.27 -4.22
N GLU A 104 10.86 -0.48 -2.97
CA GLU A 104 10.55 -1.69 -2.20
C GLU A 104 9.05 -1.78 -1.83
N ARG A 105 8.37 -0.63 -1.79
CA ARG A 105 6.94 -0.55 -1.45
C ARG A 105 6.24 0.51 -2.30
N LEU A 106 5.17 0.09 -2.99
CA LEU A 106 4.27 0.97 -3.72
C LEU A 106 2.93 1.09 -2.98
N PRO A 107 2.68 2.20 -2.27
CA PRO A 107 1.40 2.43 -1.62
C PRO A 107 0.28 2.66 -2.63
N LEU A 108 -0.90 2.13 -2.35
CA LEU A 108 -2.13 2.26 -3.13
C LEU A 108 -3.27 2.64 -2.19
N ALA A 109 -3.60 3.93 -2.14
CA ALA A 109 -4.74 4.39 -1.36
C ALA A 109 -6.06 3.80 -1.88
N ALA A 110 -7.09 3.80 -1.04
CA ALA A 110 -8.44 3.39 -1.43
C ALA A 110 -8.94 4.25 -2.61
N GLY A 111 -9.46 3.61 -3.66
CA GLY A 111 -9.93 4.27 -4.88
C GLY A 111 -8.85 4.86 -5.79
N ALA A 112 -7.56 4.72 -5.46
CA ALA A 112 -6.47 5.36 -6.19
C ALA A 112 -5.88 4.47 -7.29
N ASP A 113 -5.17 5.12 -8.22
CA ASP A 113 -4.39 4.48 -9.28
C ASP A 113 -2.90 4.65 -9.06
N ALA A 114 -2.14 3.58 -9.28
CA ALA A 114 -0.74 3.68 -9.65
C ALA A 114 -0.62 3.52 -11.17
N VAL A 115 -0.22 4.60 -11.85
CA VAL A 115 0.01 4.61 -13.29
C VAL A 115 1.50 4.37 -13.56
N LEU A 116 1.79 3.23 -14.18
CA LEU A 116 3.12 2.87 -14.65
C LEU A 116 3.27 3.29 -16.10
N GLN A 117 4.14 4.27 -16.37
CA GLN A 117 4.31 4.89 -17.67
C GLN A 117 5.77 5.32 -17.91
N PRO A 118 6.20 5.46 -19.18
CA PRO A 118 7.52 5.97 -19.50
C PRO A 118 7.81 7.31 -18.79
N GLY A 119 9.00 7.42 -18.18
CA GLY A 119 9.42 8.61 -17.44
C GLY A 119 8.83 8.74 -16.03
N GLY A 120 8.00 7.80 -15.57
CA GLY A 120 7.46 7.75 -14.22
C GLY A 120 7.69 6.40 -13.54
N LEU A 121 6.64 5.88 -12.90
CA LEU A 121 6.66 4.52 -12.34
C LEU A 121 6.73 3.49 -13.46
N HIS A 122 7.46 2.40 -13.25
CA HIS A 122 7.54 1.29 -14.21
C HIS A 122 8.03 0.02 -13.54
N LEU A 123 7.81 -1.11 -14.21
CA LEU A 123 8.45 -2.38 -13.86
C LEU A 123 9.80 -2.44 -14.57
N MET A 124 10.86 -2.75 -13.83
CA MET A 124 12.10 -3.21 -14.43
C MET A 124 12.04 -4.73 -14.52
N LEU A 125 12.22 -5.28 -15.73
CA LEU A 125 12.13 -6.71 -16.02
C LEU A 125 13.51 -7.19 -16.45
N MET A 126 14.17 -8.00 -15.63
CA MET A 126 15.57 -8.39 -15.83
C MET A 126 15.69 -9.86 -16.20
N GLN A 127 16.66 -10.15 -17.07
CA GLN A 127 17.05 -11.49 -17.52
C GLN A 127 15.83 -12.31 -18.01
N PRO A 128 15.25 -11.94 -19.17
CA PRO A 128 14.15 -12.70 -19.73
C PRO A 128 14.56 -14.15 -20.00
N ALA A 129 13.73 -15.10 -19.58
CA ALA A 129 13.99 -16.53 -19.76
C ALA A 129 14.02 -16.95 -21.25
N GLN A 130 13.36 -16.17 -22.11
CA GLN A 130 13.34 -16.34 -23.57
C GLN A 130 13.36 -14.96 -24.23
N PRO A 131 13.86 -14.83 -25.47
CA PRO A 131 13.81 -13.57 -26.20
C PRO A 131 12.38 -13.01 -26.31
N LEU A 132 12.20 -11.73 -25.97
CA LEU A 132 10.91 -11.06 -26.09
C LEU A 132 10.52 -10.88 -27.56
N ARG A 133 9.26 -11.18 -27.88
CA ARG A 133 8.70 -11.08 -29.24
C ARG A 133 7.46 -10.21 -29.21
N GLU A 134 7.28 -9.38 -30.24
CA GLU A 134 6.08 -8.57 -30.43
C GLU A 134 4.80 -9.43 -30.28
N GLY A 135 3.82 -8.91 -29.56
CA GLY A 135 2.54 -9.58 -29.31
C GLY A 135 2.57 -10.70 -28.27
N ALA A 136 3.75 -11.10 -27.76
CA ALA A 136 3.85 -12.10 -26.71
C ALA A 136 3.15 -11.64 -25.42
N SER A 137 2.71 -12.60 -24.60
CA SER A 137 2.05 -12.35 -23.33
C SER A 137 2.93 -12.77 -22.18
N VAL A 138 3.22 -11.85 -21.27
CA VAL A 138 4.03 -12.07 -20.09
C VAL A 138 3.11 -12.08 -18.87
N PRO A 139 2.96 -13.20 -18.14
CA PRO A 139 2.24 -13.22 -16.87
C PRO A 139 2.99 -12.41 -15.81
N ILE A 140 2.26 -11.67 -14.98
CA ILE A 140 2.82 -10.87 -13.88
C ILE A 140 2.00 -11.06 -12.61
N SER A 141 2.67 -11.06 -11.46
CA SER A 141 2.02 -11.09 -10.15
C SER A 141 2.58 -9.99 -9.25
N PHE A 142 1.69 -9.16 -8.70
CA PHE A 142 2.01 -8.17 -7.68
C PHE A 142 1.65 -8.75 -6.31
N VAL A 143 2.62 -8.77 -5.39
CA VAL A 143 2.44 -9.25 -4.02
C VAL A 143 2.09 -8.08 -3.14
N LEU A 144 0.95 -8.18 -2.46
CA LEU A 144 0.49 -7.19 -1.51
C LEU A 144 1.14 -7.42 -0.15
N GLU A 145 1.21 -6.37 0.67
CA GLU A 145 1.78 -6.42 2.02
C GLU A 145 1.05 -7.40 2.96
N ASP A 146 -0.21 -7.73 2.65
CA ASP A 146 -1.01 -8.73 3.37
C ASP A 146 -0.81 -10.18 2.86
N GLY A 147 0.15 -10.38 1.94
CA GLY A 147 0.50 -11.67 1.37
C GLY A 147 -0.38 -12.13 0.20
N ARG A 148 -1.45 -11.40 -0.13
CA ARG A 148 -2.28 -11.71 -1.31
C ARG A 148 -1.61 -11.28 -2.60
N GLU A 149 -2.14 -11.75 -3.72
CA GLU A 149 -1.54 -11.53 -5.03
C GLU A 149 -2.54 -11.01 -6.05
N VAL A 150 -2.14 -9.97 -6.78
CA VAL A 150 -2.86 -9.49 -7.97
C VAL A 150 -2.16 -10.03 -9.20
N ARG A 151 -2.87 -10.84 -9.99
CA ARG A 151 -2.33 -11.40 -11.24
C ARG A 151 -2.73 -10.53 -12.42
N GLY A 152 -1.85 -10.47 -13.41
CA GLY A 152 -2.06 -9.73 -14.64
C GLY A 152 -1.29 -10.30 -15.81
N VAL A 153 -1.42 -9.63 -16.94
CA VAL A 153 -0.66 -9.91 -18.16
C VAL A 153 -0.08 -8.61 -18.69
N LEU A 154 1.12 -8.68 -19.25
CA LEU A 154 1.76 -7.64 -20.03
C LEU A 154 1.84 -8.11 -21.48
N LYS A 155 1.34 -7.30 -22.43
CA LYS A 155 1.54 -7.55 -23.87
C LYS A 155 2.84 -6.91 -24.33
N VAL A 156 3.71 -7.69 -24.98
CA VAL A 156 4.96 -7.16 -25.52
C VAL A 156 4.68 -6.33 -26.76
N SER A 157 5.17 -5.09 -26.80
CA SER A 157 5.07 -4.23 -27.98
C SER A 157 6.27 -3.29 -28.17
N ALA A 158 6.56 -2.91 -29.41
CA ALA A 158 7.56 -1.90 -29.77
C ALA A 158 7.23 -0.50 -29.22
N GLY A 159 5.95 -0.20 -29.00
CA GLY A 159 5.47 1.08 -28.48
C GLY A 159 4.33 0.89 -27.48
N LYS A 160 3.78 2.01 -26.98
CA LYS A 160 2.54 1.96 -26.21
C LYS A 160 1.42 1.50 -27.16
N PRO A 161 0.74 0.36 -26.89
CA PRO A 161 -0.36 -0.12 -27.71
C PRO A 161 -1.60 0.78 -27.61
#